data_AF-Q6SGV0-F1
#
_entry.id   AF-Q6SGV0-F1
#
_cell.length_a   1.000
_cell.length_b   1.000
_cell.length_c   1.000
_cell.angle_alpha   90.00
_cell.angle_beta   90.00
_cell.angle_gamma   90.00
#
_symmetry.space_group_name_H-M   'P 1'
#
loop_
_entity.id
_entity.type
_entity.pdbx_description
1 polymer ?
#
loop_
_entity_poly.entity_id
_entity_poly.type
_entity_poly.pdbx_seq_one_letter_code
_entity_poly.pdbx_strand_id
1 'polypeptide(L)'
;MIRSARLFFASPVLIMVALLGLEGARTVCDDLVFTTAATQLSFWGRESYQPTVQTIDLTGQQLESLLQRSPSKPNYLAEQAYFLSWKGYASDDVAQRLAYNKSAASTQLQALAQRPAYRQGWAEMIEYSSRMSGGGEMLEQAQARFVALQPAAN
;
A
#
# COMPACT_ATOMS: atom_id res chain seq x y z
N MET A 1 -49.86 15.77 32.04
CA MET A 1 -48.51 15.72 32.61
C MET A 1 -47.65 14.67 31.88
N ILE A 2 -47.43 14.79 30.56
CA ILE A 2 -46.57 13.88 29.77
C ILE A 2 -46.04 14.65 28.54
N ARG A 3 -44.95 15.42 28.66
CA ARG A 3 -44.26 16.02 27.49
C ARG A 3 -42.72 15.98 27.55
N SER A 4 -42.12 15.45 28.60
CA SER A 4 -40.67 15.59 28.83
C SER A 4 -39.81 14.38 28.43
N ALA A 5 -40.38 13.32 27.86
CA ALA A 5 -39.65 12.08 27.57
C ALA A 5 -39.05 11.99 26.14
N ARG A 6 -39.29 12.97 25.25
CA ARG A 6 -38.85 12.88 23.84
C ARG A 6 -37.46 13.47 23.55
N LEU A 7 -36.84 14.16 24.51
CA LEU A 7 -35.53 14.81 24.31
C LEU A 7 -34.34 13.88 24.57
N PHE A 8 -34.51 12.75 25.26
CA PHE A 8 -33.40 11.84 25.57
C PHE A 8 -33.01 10.89 24.42
N PHE A 9 -33.87 10.69 23.41
CA PHE A 9 -33.59 9.77 22.30
C PHE A 9 -33.03 10.44 21.04
N ALA A 10 -33.08 11.77 20.92
CA ALA A 10 -32.53 12.48 19.74
C ALA A 10 -30.99 12.60 19.78
N SER A 11 -30.40 12.58 20.97
CA SER A 11 -28.95 12.74 21.18
C SER A 11 -28.09 11.62 20.56
N PRO A 12 -28.37 10.31 20.75
CA PRO A 12 -27.51 9.25 20.21
C PRO A 12 -27.48 9.21 18.69
N VAL A 13 -28.58 9.55 18.01
CA VAL A 13 -28.64 9.57 16.54
C VAL A 13 -27.76 10.68 15.98
N LEU A 14 -27.80 11.89 16.55
CA LEU A 14 -26.95 13.00 16.11
C LEU A 14 -25.46 12.72 16.34
N ILE A 15 -25.11 12.09 17.47
CA ILE A 15 -23.74 11.67 17.75
C ILE A 15 -23.28 10.64 16.70
N MET A 16 -24.11 9.63 16.40
CA MET A 16 -23.77 8.61 15.41
C MET A 16 -23.57 9.22 14.01
N VAL A 17 -24.44 10.13 13.58
CA VAL A 17 -24.29 10.83 12.29
C VAL A 17 -23.01 11.66 12.25
N ALA A 18 -22.68 12.36 13.32
CA ALA A 18 -21.44 13.13 13.39
C ALA A 18 -20.19 12.23 13.31
N LEU A 19 -20.19 11.07 14.01
CA LEU A 19 -19.11 10.10 13.94
C LEU A 19 -18.96 9.49 12.54
N LEU A 20 -20.06 9.11 11.90
CA LEU A 20 -20.04 8.61 10.53
C LEU A 20 -19.54 9.68 9.54
N GLY A 21 -19.94 10.93 9.73
CA GLY A 21 -19.43 12.05 8.93
C GLY A 21 -17.92 12.24 9.09
N LEU A 22 -17.40 12.11 10.32
CA LEU A 22 -15.97 12.22 10.59
C LEU A 22 -15.16 11.07 9.96
N GLU A 23 -15.63 9.83 10.09
CA GLU A 23 -14.98 8.66 9.45
C GLU A 23 -15.02 8.73 7.92
N GLY A 24 -16.13 9.21 7.35
CA GLY A 24 -16.25 9.45 5.92
C GLY A 24 -15.25 10.52 5.43
N ALA A 25 -15.17 11.65 6.14
CA ALA A 25 -14.21 12.71 5.82
C ALA A 25 -12.76 12.22 5.91
N ARG A 26 -12.43 11.42 6.94
CA ARG A 26 -11.11 10.81 7.10
C ARG A 26 -10.76 9.88 5.94
N THR A 27 -11.71 9.04 5.53
CA THR A 27 -11.54 8.12 4.39
C THR A 27 -11.25 8.89 3.09
N VAL A 28 -12.00 9.97 2.82
CA VAL A 28 -11.76 10.82 1.65
C VAL A 28 -10.37 11.45 1.69
N CYS A 29 -9.94 11.96 2.85
CA CYS A 29 -8.58 12.50 3.00
C CYS A 29 -7.51 11.44 2.74
N ASP A 30 -7.68 10.23 3.30
CA ASP A 30 -6.74 9.12 3.11
C ASP A 30 -6.67 8.66 1.64
N ASP A 31 -7.81 8.63 0.94
CA ASP A 31 -7.86 8.27 -0.49
C ASP A 31 -7.24 9.35 -1.39
N LEU A 32 -7.35 10.63 -1.04
CA LEU A 32 -6.65 11.73 -1.74
C LEU A 32 -5.13 11.67 -1.56
N VAL A 33 -4.67 11.43 -0.32
CA VAL A 33 -3.24 11.24 -0.03
C VAL A 33 -2.70 10.02 -0.77
N PHE A 34 -3.44 8.91 -0.74
CA PHE A 34 -3.09 7.70 -1.47
C PHE A 34 -3.00 7.94 -2.97
N THR A 35 -4.03 8.54 -3.58
CA THR A 35 -4.08 8.81 -5.02
C THR A 35 -2.92 9.70 -5.45
N THR A 36 -2.56 10.69 -4.62
CA THR A 36 -1.41 11.56 -4.86
C THR A 36 -0.11 10.76 -4.85
N ALA A 37 0.13 9.95 -3.82
CA ALA A 37 1.33 9.11 -3.70
C ALA A 37 1.45 8.10 -4.85
N ALA A 38 0.37 7.35 -5.13
CA ALA A 38 0.32 6.37 -6.22
C ALA A 38 0.54 7.02 -7.59
N THR A 39 -0.03 8.21 -7.82
CA THR A 39 0.19 8.97 -9.06
C THR A 39 1.66 9.34 -9.20
N GLN A 40 2.30 9.86 -8.16
CA GLN A 40 3.74 10.17 -8.19
C GLN A 40 4.57 8.92 -8.51
N LEU A 41 4.34 7.81 -7.78
CA LEU A 41 5.04 6.54 -8.00
C LEU A 41 4.86 6.01 -9.43
N SER A 42 3.68 6.17 -10.03
CA SER A 42 3.40 5.71 -11.39
C SER A 42 4.29 6.36 -12.46
N PHE A 43 4.85 7.53 -12.18
CA PHE A 43 5.81 8.21 -13.06
C PHE A 43 7.26 7.73 -12.84
N TRP A 44 7.57 7.15 -11.68
CA TRP A 44 8.94 6.74 -11.36
C TRP A 44 9.33 5.55 -12.21
N GLY A 45 10.50 5.61 -12.85
CA GLY A 45 10.97 4.57 -13.78
C GLY A 45 10.51 4.77 -15.24
N ARG A 46 9.78 5.84 -15.56
CA ARG A 46 9.45 6.22 -16.94
C ARG A 46 10.50 7.17 -17.53
N GLU A 47 10.94 6.84 -18.75
CA GLU A 47 11.86 7.44 -19.74
C GLU A 47 12.65 8.74 -19.45
N SER A 48 12.18 9.66 -18.61
CA SER A 48 12.89 10.88 -18.24
C SER A 48 12.52 11.49 -16.89
N TYR A 49 11.56 10.90 -16.16
CA TYR A 49 11.12 11.46 -14.89
C TYR A 49 12.08 11.08 -13.76
N GLN A 50 12.75 12.08 -13.20
CA GLN A 50 13.59 11.95 -12.01
C GLN A 50 12.91 12.70 -10.86
N PRO A 51 12.37 12.01 -9.85
CA PRO A 51 11.77 12.69 -8.71
C PRO A 51 12.84 13.47 -7.94
N THR A 52 12.46 14.65 -7.45
CA THR A 52 13.34 15.41 -6.55
C THR A 52 13.42 14.74 -5.18
N VAL A 53 14.46 15.05 -4.40
CA VAL A 53 14.58 14.58 -3.01
C VAL A 53 13.33 14.93 -2.19
N GLN A 54 12.81 16.14 -2.36
CA GLN A 54 11.59 16.58 -1.68
C GLN A 54 10.36 15.73 -2.07
N THR A 55 10.23 15.37 -3.34
CA THR A 55 9.13 14.51 -3.82
C THR A 55 9.25 13.12 -3.20
N ILE A 56 10.45 12.55 -3.15
CA ILE A 56 10.71 11.24 -2.56
C ILE A 56 10.35 11.23 -1.07
N ASP A 57 10.80 12.24 -0.33
CA ASP A 57 10.54 12.36 1.11
C ASP A 57 9.05 12.53 1.40
N LEU A 58 8.37 13.40 0.65
CA LEU A 58 6.93 13.62 0.80
C LEU A 58 6.13 12.35 0.49
N THR A 59 6.43 11.65 -0.61
CA THR A 59 5.77 10.38 -0.95
C THR A 59 5.99 9.33 0.14
N GLY A 60 7.21 9.23 0.68
CA GLY A 60 7.51 8.33 1.80
C GLY A 60 6.69 8.64 3.06
N GLN A 61 6.65 9.92 3.48
CA GLN A 61 5.87 10.36 4.64
C GLN A 61 4.37 10.13 4.45
N GLN A 62 3.86 10.36 3.23
CA GLN A 62 2.45 10.10 2.91
C GLN A 62 2.10 8.61 3.09
N LEU A 63 2.90 7.70 2.50
CA LEU A 63 2.70 6.25 2.63
C LEU A 63 2.84 5.77 4.07
N GLU A 64 3.84 6.24 4.79
CA GLU A 64 4.01 5.91 6.21
C GLU A 64 2.80 6.35 7.03
N SER A 65 2.32 7.58 6.83
CA SER A 65 1.16 8.10 7.55
C SER A 65 -0.12 7.29 7.26
N LEU A 66 -0.29 6.83 6.01
CA LEU A 66 -1.40 5.98 5.60
C LEU A 66 -1.33 4.60 6.30
N LEU A 67 -0.13 4.01 6.36
CA LEU A 67 0.08 2.72 7.03
C LEU A 67 -0.02 2.81 8.56
N GLN A 68 0.36 3.93 9.17
CA GLN A 68 0.12 4.16 10.60
C GLN A 68 -1.38 4.20 10.93
N ARG A 69 -2.20 4.78 10.04
CA ARG A 69 -3.66 4.85 10.21
C ARG A 69 -4.38 3.56 9.80
N SER A 70 -3.86 2.83 8.83
CA SER A 70 -4.47 1.63 8.23
C SER A 70 -3.39 0.58 7.89
N PRO A 71 -2.81 -0.10 8.89
CA PRO A 71 -1.61 -0.94 8.70
C PRO A 71 -1.84 -2.18 7.83
N SER A 72 -3.08 -2.61 7.65
CA SER A 72 -3.45 -3.79 6.86
C SER A 72 -4.10 -3.45 5.50
N LYS A 73 -4.22 -2.17 5.11
CA LYS A 73 -4.86 -1.80 3.84
C LYS A 73 -3.95 -2.20 2.67
N PRO A 74 -4.32 -3.17 1.82
CA PRO A 74 -3.36 -3.83 0.96
C PRO A 74 -2.89 -2.98 -0.21
N ASN A 75 -3.66 -1.97 -0.63
CA ASN A 75 -3.20 -0.98 -1.61
C ASN A 75 -2.05 -0.16 -1.05
N TYR A 76 -2.11 0.25 0.22
CA TYR A 76 -1.06 1.06 0.84
C TYR A 76 0.22 0.26 0.99
N LEU A 77 0.09 -1.02 1.38
CA LEU A 77 1.21 -1.96 1.45
C LEU A 77 1.85 -2.19 0.06
N ALA A 78 1.06 -2.35 -1.00
CA ALA A 78 1.58 -2.54 -2.35
C ALA A 78 2.37 -1.31 -2.85
N GLU A 79 1.83 -0.09 -2.67
CA GLU A 79 2.56 1.13 -3.04
C GLU A 79 3.81 1.35 -2.18
N GLN A 80 3.76 1.01 -0.89
CA GLN A 80 4.93 1.04 -0.02
C GLN A 80 6.01 0.05 -0.48
N ALA A 81 5.63 -1.14 -0.94
CA ALA A 81 6.55 -2.11 -1.50
C ALA A 81 7.21 -1.59 -2.78
N TYR A 82 6.43 -0.96 -3.67
CA TYR A 82 6.94 -0.33 -4.89
C TYR A 82 7.92 0.81 -4.57
N PHE A 83 7.57 1.71 -3.65
CA PHE A 83 8.44 2.78 -3.17
C PHE A 83 9.77 2.24 -2.61
N LEU A 84 9.73 1.17 -1.80
CA LEU A 84 10.92 0.52 -1.27
C LEU A 84 11.78 -0.11 -2.38
N SER A 85 11.15 -0.81 -3.34
CA SER A 85 11.86 -1.39 -4.49
C SER A 85 12.59 -0.31 -5.29
N TRP A 86 11.93 0.85 -5.52
CA TRP A 86 12.54 1.99 -6.18
C TRP A 86 13.73 2.55 -5.39
N LYS A 87 13.60 2.72 -4.06
CA LYS A 87 14.73 3.14 -3.21
C LYS A 87 15.90 2.17 -3.28
N GLY A 88 15.62 0.86 -3.39
CA GLY A 88 16.63 -0.16 -3.63
C GLY A 88 17.36 0.07 -4.97
N TYR A 89 16.61 0.22 -6.05
CA TYR A 89 17.15 0.50 -7.39
C TYR A 89 18.00 1.78 -7.42
N ALA A 90 17.54 2.86 -6.79
CA ALA A 90 18.21 4.16 -6.80
C ALA A 90 19.40 4.26 -5.82
N SER A 91 19.59 3.30 -4.93
CA SER A 91 20.68 3.34 -3.94
C SER A 91 21.99 2.84 -4.53
N ASP A 92 23.06 3.63 -4.41
CA ASP A 92 24.43 3.24 -4.77
C ASP A 92 25.09 2.33 -3.72
N ASP A 93 24.58 2.34 -2.48
CA ASP A 93 25.07 1.51 -1.39
C ASP A 93 24.47 0.11 -1.45
N VAL A 94 25.32 -0.92 -1.58
CA VAL A 94 24.88 -2.31 -1.74
C VAL A 94 24.09 -2.81 -0.52
N ALA A 95 24.48 -2.44 0.69
CA ALA A 95 23.81 -2.89 1.91
C ALA A 95 22.41 -2.27 2.03
N GLN A 96 22.28 -0.97 1.75
CA GLN A 96 20.99 -0.28 1.71
C GLN A 96 20.09 -0.84 0.61
N ARG A 97 20.62 -1.04 -0.61
CA ARG A 97 19.89 -1.66 -1.71
C ARG A 97 19.28 -3.01 -1.31
N LEU A 98 20.08 -3.89 -0.69
CA LEU A 98 19.60 -5.19 -0.22
C LEU A 98 18.55 -5.07 0.89
N ALA A 99 18.71 -4.13 1.82
CA ALA A 99 17.74 -3.89 2.89
C ALA A 99 16.39 -3.38 2.33
N TYR A 100 16.43 -2.48 1.35
CA TYR A 100 15.23 -2.00 0.67
C TYR A 100 14.53 -3.11 -0.12
N ASN A 101 15.27 -3.91 -0.90
CA ASN A 101 14.70 -5.03 -1.67
C ASN A 101 14.03 -6.06 -0.75
N LYS A 102 14.66 -6.40 0.39
CA LYS A 102 14.07 -7.29 1.39
C LYS A 102 12.78 -6.71 1.98
N SER A 103 12.79 -5.42 2.31
CA SER A 103 11.61 -4.73 2.86
C SER A 103 10.48 -4.65 1.83
N ALA A 104 10.80 -4.41 0.55
CA ALA A 104 9.84 -4.40 -0.55
C ALA A 104 9.14 -5.75 -0.69
N ALA A 105 9.90 -6.84 -0.80
CA ALA A 105 9.34 -8.20 -0.89
C ALA A 105 8.48 -8.55 0.35
N SER A 106 8.97 -8.26 1.55
CA SER A 106 8.23 -8.54 2.80
C SER A 106 6.93 -7.73 2.90
N THR A 107 6.92 -6.49 2.43
CA THR A 107 5.74 -5.62 2.42
C THR A 107 4.73 -6.07 1.36
N GLN A 108 5.21 -6.46 0.17
CA GLN A 108 4.36 -6.99 -0.89
C GLN A 108 3.69 -8.31 -0.47
N LEU A 109 4.41 -9.18 0.24
CA LEU A 109 3.83 -10.41 0.77
C LEU A 109 2.68 -10.11 1.77
N GLN A 110 2.81 -9.08 2.60
CA GLN A 110 1.72 -8.64 3.47
C GLN A 110 0.51 -8.12 2.68
N ALA A 111 0.73 -7.37 1.59
CA ALA A 111 -0.33 -6.94 0.70
C ALA A 111 -1.07 -8.13 0.05
N LEU A 112 -0.31 -9.14 -0.37
CA LEU A 112 -0.83 -10.36 -1.01
C LEU A 112 -1.54 -11.31 -0.04
N ALA A 113 -1.17 -11.32 1.25
CA ALA A 113 -1.90 -12.06 2.27
C ALA A 113 -3.37 -11.61 2.36
N GLN A 114 -3.65 -10.34 2.10
CA GLN A 114 -5.02 -9.79 2.04
C GLN A 114 -5.69 -9.96 0.67
N ARG A 115 -4.91 -10.20 -0.39
CA ARG A 115 -5.40 -10.29 -1.78
C ARG A 115 -4.71 -11.44 -2.54
N PRO A 116 -4.89 -12.70 -2.11
CA PRO A 116 -4.15 -13.83 -2.67
C PRO A 116 -4.47 -14.12 -4.15
N ALA A 117 -5.63 -13.67 -4.65
CA ALA A 117 -6.03 -13.83 -6.05
C ALA A 117 -5.54 -12.69 -6.97
N TYR A 118 -4.83 -11.69 -6.46
CA TYR A 118 -4.37 -10.55 -7.25
C TYR A 118 -3.08 -10.91 -8.03
N ARG A 119 -3.25 -11.40 -9.25
CA ARG A 119 -2.15 -11.91 -10.09
C ARG A 119 -1.02 -10.91 -10.33
N GLN A 120 -1.35 -9.65 -10.59
CA GLN A 120 -0.33 -8.61 -10.82
C GLN A 120 0.60 -8.45 -9.62
N GLY A 121 0.06 -8.47 -8.40
CA GLY A 121 0.88 -8.39 -7.20
C GLY A 121 1.85 -9.57 -7.05
N TRP A 122 1.51 -10.77 -7.56
CA TRP A 122 2.43 -11.91 -7.61
C TRP A 122 3.53 -11.73 -8.66
N ALA A 123 3.26 -11.04 -9.77
CA ALA A 123 4.31 -10.68 -10.73
C ALA A 123 5.33 -9.71 -10.11
N GLU A 124 4.85 -8.69 -9.39
CA GLU A 124 5.70 -7.77 -8.62
C GLU A 124 6.49 -8.51 -7.54
N MET A 125 5.87 -9.50 -6.88
CA MET A 125 6.54 -10.34 -5.88
C MET A 125 7.71 -11.14 -6.47
N ILE A 126 7.55 -11.67 -7.70
CA ILE A 126 8.64 -12.34 -8.43
C ILE A 126 9.79 -11.36 -8.67
N GLU A 127 9.49 -10.15 -9.14
CA GLU A 127 10.48 -9.10 -9.36
C GLU A 127 11.23 -8.76 -8.06
N TYR A 128 10.51 -8.46 -6.98
CA TYR A 128 11.13 -8.07 -5.71
C TYR A 128 11.95 -9.21 -5.09
N SER A 129 11.44 -10.45 -5.15
CA SER A 129 12.15 -11.62 -4.61
C SER A 129 13.42 -11.95 -5.39
N SER A 130 13.45 -11.68 -6.70
CA SER A 130 14.64 -11.88 -7.54
C SER A 130 15.81 -10.94 -7.19
N ARG A 131 15.52 -9.80 -6.54
CA ARG A 131 16.50 -8.76 -6.21
C ARG A 131 17.00 -8.81 -4.76
N MET A 132 16.41 -9.66 -3.91
CA MET A 132 16.82 -9.80 -2.52
C MET A 132 17.83 -10.95 -2.33
N SER A 133 18.76 -10.78 -1.39
CA SER A 133 19.64 -11.88 -0.98
C SER A 133 18.82 -12.95 -0.24
N GLY A 134 18.97 -14.22 -0.64
CA GLY A 134 18.25 -15.35 -0.05
C GLY A 134 16.78 -15.45 -0.44
N GLY A 135 16.32 -14.74 -1.48
CA GLY A 135 14.92 -14.73 -1.92
C GLY A 135 14.43 -15.98 -2.66
N GLY A 136 15.21 -17.07 -2.71
CA GLY A 136 14.93 -18.24 -3.55
C GLY A 136 13.59 -18.90 -3.26
N GLU A 137 13.31 -19.22 -1.99
CA GLU A 137 12.04 -19.83 -1.57
C GLU A 137 10.84 -18.92 -1.87
N MET A 138 10.99 -17.62 -1.59
CA MET A 138 9.94 -16.63 -1.82
C MET A 138 9.66 -16.42 -3.30
N LEU A 139 10.71 -16.46 -4.13
CA LEU A 139 10.62 -16.41 -5.59
C LEU A 139 9.88 -17.63 -6.13
N GLU A 140 10.26 -18.84 -5.69
CA GLU A 140 9.60 -20.09 -6.10
C GLU A 140 8.10 -20.08 -5.73
N GLN A 141 7.78 -19.68 -4.50
CA GLN A 141 6.41 -19.54 -4.04
C GLN A 141 5.63 -18.53 -4.90
N ALA A 142 6.22 -17.36 -5.19
CA ALA A 142 5.59 -16.34 -5.99
C ALA A 142 5.34 -16.81 -7.44
N GLN A 143 6.30 -17.53 -8.04
CA GLN A 143 6.15 -18.14 -9.36
C GLN A 143 5.03 -19.16 -9.39
N ALA A 144 4.99 -20.09 -8.42
CA ALA A 144 3.93 -21.08 -8.32
C ALA A 144 2.54 -20.44 -8.21
N ARG A 145 2.41 -19.38 -7.40
CA ARG A 145 1.15 -18.62 -7.26
C ARG A 145 0.77 -17.87 -8.53
N PHE A 146 1.73 -17.24 -9.19
CA PHE A 146 1.49 -16.51 -10.44
C PHE A 146 0.97 -17.42 -11.57
N VAL A 147 1.55 -18.63 -11.68
CA VAL A 147 1.11 -19.65 -12.66
C VAL A 147 -0.28 -20.18 -12.30
N ALA A 148 -0.54 -20.46 -11.02
CA ALA A 148 -1.84 -20.97 -10.57
C ALA A 148 -3.01 -20.00 -10.83
N LEU A 149 -2.73 -18.70 -10.97
CA LEU A 149 -3.71 -17.65 -11.28
C LEU A 149 -3.87 -17.37 -12.78
N GLN A 150 -3.23 -18.15 -13.66
CA GLN A 150 -3.39 -18.00 -15.10
C GLN A 150 -4.82 -18.38 -15.51
N PRO A 151 -5.54 -17.52 -16.28
CA PRO A 151 -6.84 -17.90 -16.80
C PRO A 151 -6.69 -19.10 -17.73
N ALA A 152 -7.65 -20.01 -17.71
CA ALA A 152 -7.70 -21.13 -18.64
C ALA A 152 -7.64 -20.58 -20.08
N ALA A 153 -6.80 -21.17 -20.92
CA ALA A 153 -6.78 -20.87 -22.34
C ALA A 153 -8.14 -21.32 -22.92
N ASN A 154 -8.99 -20.35 -23.23
CA ASN A 154 -10.23 -20.56 -23.97
C ASN A 154 -9.94 -20.69 -25.46
#